data_AF-A0A962W971-F1
#
_entry.id   AF-A0A962W971-F1
#
_cell.length_a   1.000
_cell.length_b   1.000
_cell.length_c   1.000
_cell.angle_alpha   90.00
_cell.angle_beta   90.00
_cell.angle_gamma   90.00
#
_symmetry.space_group_name_H-M   'P 1'
#
loop_
_entity.id
_entity.type
_entity.pdbx_description
1 polymer ?
#
loop_
_entity_poly.entity_id
_entity_poly.type
_entity_poly.pdbx_seq_one_letter_code
_entity_poly.pdbx_strand_id
1 'polypeptide(L)'
;AGIRDGKILLITDGVDARDAASIERALEHSAAQFAVMGVGTATGAPIPLPDGGFLKDGDGTIVMPALDESALRELAATTGGAYARMQLNNGDLDVLLADPVLAGAETTVALERTADAWEDQGYLFILPLLPLALGLFRRGWIVCLLPLLFLSQPRPASADTWEELWLTPDQRGQRALQQDDNERAAELFEDPAWAGTAAYRGGDYEQAASDFATADDADAWYNRGNALARAGKLDEAIEAYRESLSRAPDRQDARENLALLEQLQDQQQQQDQQQQQDQQQQQDQQQQQDQQQQQDQQQQQDQQQQDQQQQQEQQQQQDQQQQQEQEQEQEQEQEQQQEQQEQQQQDQQQAAEDAEEDRDEQAQAAPDPEQQERDQATEQWLRRVPDDPSGLLREKFRYESYQRQQQGAGRNDEQVW
;
A
#
# COMPACT_ATOMS: atom_id res chain seq x y z
N ALA A 1 -28.13 58.75 -15.72
CA ALA A 1 -26.91 59.55 -15.96
C ALA A 1 -26.93 60.71 -14.97
N GLY A 2 -25.96 60.78 -14.07
CA GLY A 2 -26.01 61.72 -12.94
C GLY A 2 -24.67 61.86 -12.26
N ILE A 3 -23.77 62.61 -12.90
CA ILE A 3 -22.69 63.28 -12.19
C ILE A 3 -23.35 64.55 -11.63
N ARG A 4 -23.54 64.62 -10.30
CA ARG A 4 -24.18 65.77 -9.65
C ARG A 4 -23.18 66.84 -9.23
N ASP A 5 -21.94 66.44 -8.98
CA ASP A 5 -20.84 67.28 -8.52
C ASP A 5 -19.57 66.97 -9.35
N GLY A 6 -18.72 67.96 -9.56
CA GLY A 6 -17.50 67.82 -10.36
C GLY A 6 -16.67 69.10 -10.38
N LYS A 7 -15.47 69.05 -10.97
CA LYS A 7 -14.60 70.22 -11.15
C LYS A 7 -14.32 70.46 -12.63
N ILE A 8 -14.57 71.68 -13.10
CA ILE A 8 -14.35 72.13 -14.48
C ILE A 8 -13.11 73.02 -14.48
N LEU A 9 -12.10 72.63 -15.25
CA LEU A 9 -10.87 73.40 -15.45
C LEU A 9 -10.89 74.05 -16.84
N LEU A 10 -11.02 75.37 -16.90
CA LEU A 10 -10.82 76.16 -18.12
C LEU A 10 -9.33 76.47 -18.27
N ILE A 11 -8.76 76.17 -19.44
CA ILE A 11 -7.36 76.47 -19.79
C ILE A 11 -7.40 77.42 -20.98
N THR A 12 -6.96 78.68 -20.80
CA THR A 12 -7.06 79.73 -21.83
C THR A 12 -6.04 80.86 -21.60
N ASP A 13 -5.76 81.67 -22.62
CA ASP A 13 -4.97 82.90 -22.54
C ASP A 13 -5.84 84.16 -22.31
N GLY A 14 -7.14 84.10 -22.60
CA GLY A 14 -8.08 85.19 -22.31
C GLY A 14 -9.54 84.74 -22.36
N VAL A 15 -10.45 85.69 -22.15
CA VAL A 15 -11.90 85.49 -22.30
C VAL A 15 -12.58 86.81 -22.67
N ASP A 16 -13.39 86.81 -23.73
CA ASP A 16 -14.21 87.96 -24.10
C ASP A 16 -15.38 88.14 -23.12
N ALA A 17 -15.79 89.39 -22.86
CA ALA A 17 -16.87 89.69 -21.92
C ALA A 17 -18.23 89.00 -22.26
N ARG A 18 -18.47 88.65 -23.53
CA ARG A 18 -19.65 87.88 -23.96
C ARG A 18 -19.59 86.41 -23.53
N ASP A 19 -18.39 85.84 -23.56
CA ASP A 19 -18.16 84.44 -23.24
C ASP A 19 -18.06 84.26 -21.73
N ALA A 20 -17.39 85.17 -21.02
CA ALA A 20 -17.41 85.25 -19.56
C ALA A 20 -18.85 85.27 -19.01
N ALA A 21 -19.68 86.22 -19.48
CA ALA A 21 -21.08 86.31 -19.08
C ALA A 21 -21.93 85.10 -19.51
N SER A 22 -21.46 84.25 -20.43
CA SER A 22 -22.15 83.02 -20.87
C SER A 22 -21.69 81.79 -20.08
N ILE A 23 -20.43 81.75 -19.66
CA ILE A 23 -19.87 80.78 -18.71
C ILE A 23 -20.55 80.96 -17.34
N GLU A 24 -20.66 82.20 -16.84
CA GLU A 24 -21.37 82.52 -15.59
C GLU A 24 -22.80 81.97 -15.59
N ARG A 25 -23.61 82.31 -16.61
CA ARG A 25 -24.99 81.80 -16.77
C ARG A 25 -25.09 80.28 -16.93
N ALA A 26 -24.05 79.62 -17.44
CA ALA A 26 -24.00 78.16 -17.52
C ALA A 26 -23.69 77.51 -16.16
N LEU A 27 -22.98 78.21 -15.28
CA LEU A 27 -22.58 77.73 -13.96
C LEU A 27 -23.59 78.08 -12.85
N GLU A 28 -24.42 79.12 -13.01
CA GLU A 28 -25.49 79.52 -12.07
C GLU A 28 -26.43 78.38 -11.61
N HIS A 29 -26.56 77.31 -12.38
CA HIS A 29 -27.42 76.16 -12.08
C HIS A 29 -26.64 74.84 -11.95
N SER A 30 -25.32 74.91 -11.86
CA SER A 30 -24.42 73.78 -11.69
C SER A 30 -23.87 73.73 -10.26
N ALA A 31 -23.74 72.52 -9.69
CA ALA A 31 -22.97 72.32 -8.47
C ALA A 31 -21.47 72.07 -8.74
N ALA A 32 -21.03 72.17 -10.01
CA ALA A 32 -19.63 71.98 -10.36
C ALA A 32 -18.76 73.16 -9.91
N GLN A 33 -17.65 72.87 -9.25
CA GLN A 33 -16.61 73.87 -8.99
C GLN A 33 -15.93 74.28 -10.31
N PHE A 34 -15.69 75.57 -10.49
CA PHE A 34 -14.96 76.11 -11.63
C PHE A 34 -13.53 76.50 -11.24
N ALA A 35 -12.59 76.33 -12.17
CA ALA A 35 -11.19 76.68 -11.99
C ALA A 35 -10.63 77.21 -13.31
N VAL A 36 -9.77 78.23 -13.26
CA VAL A 36 -9.20 78.87 -14.45
C VAL A 36 -7.68 78.82 -14.40
N MET A 37 -7.09 78.18 -15.41
CA MET A 37 -5.64 78.15 -15.65
C MET A 37 -5.28 79.10 -16.79
N GLY A 38 -4.59 80.19 -16.46
CA GLY A 38 -4.10 81.17 -17.43
C GLY A 38 -2.83 80.70 -18.14
N VAL A 39 -2.87 80.56 -19.46
CA VAL A 39 -1.74 80.11 -20.30
C VAL A 39 -1.08 81.28 -21.01
N GLY A 40 0.25 81.30 -21.03
CA GLY A 40 1.03 82.28 -21.79
C GLY A 40 1.71 83.37 -20.95
N THR A 41 1.90 84.54 -21.55
CA THR A 41 2.65 85.67 -20.96
C THR A 41 1.96 87.00 -21.23
N ALA A 42 2.14 87.98 -20.35
CA ALA A 42 1.55 89.32 -20.49
C ALA A 42 2.10 90.14 -21.68
N THR A 43 3.24 89.74 -22.26
CA THR A 43 3.80 90.34 -23.49
C THR A 43 3.31 89.66 -24.77
N GLY A 44 2.70 88.48 -24.64
CA GLY A 44 2.33 87.62 -25.74
C GLY A 44 3.52 87.05 -26.53
N ALA A 45 3.19 86.24 -27.54
CA ALA A 45 4.15 85.69 -28.50
C ALA A 45 3.46 85.51 -29.87
N PRO A 46 4.17 85.69 -31.00
CA PRO A 46 3.55 85.62 -32.31
C PRO A 46 3.22 84.17 -32.68
N ILE A 47 2.01 83.91 -33.17
CA ILE A 47 1.58 82.55 -33.54
C ILE A 47 2.26 82.16 -34.87
N PRO A 48 3.11 81.12 -34.94
CA PRO A 48 3.73 80.67 -36.18
C PRO A 48 2.74 79.92 -37.06
N LEU A 49 2.81 80.12 -38.37
CA LEU A 49 2.02 79.38 -39.36
C LEU A 49 2.82 78.17 -39.89
N PRO A 50 2.16 77.02 -40.24
CA PRO A 50 2.86 75.83 -40.73
C PRO A 50 3.72 76.06 -41.98
N ASP A 51 3.27 76.95 -42.87
CA ASP A 51 3.97 77.31 -44.11
C ASP A 51 5.07 78.37 -43.92
N GLY A 52 5.34 78.76 -42.67
CA GLY A 52 6.29 79.80 -42.29
C GLY A 52 5.66 81.18 -42.12
N GLY A 53 6.36 82.05 -41.37
CA GLY A 53 5.85 83.35 -40.95
C GLY A 53 4.92 83.27 -39.75
N PHE A 54 4.22 84.37 -39.46
CA PHE A 54 3.35 84.52 -38.30
C PHE A 54 1.94 84.92 -38.70
N LEU A 55 0.95 84.56 -37.87
CA LEU A 55 -0.44 84.98 -38.03
C LEU A 55 -0.54 86.51 -38.07
N LYS A 56 -1.37 87.02 -38.98
CA LYS A 56 -1.62 88.45 -39.17
C LYS A 56 -3.11 88.77 -39.11
N ASP A 57 -3.43 89.97 -38.65
CA ASP A 57 -4.78 90.53 -38.69
C ASP A 57 -5.16 91.02 -40.11
N GLY A 58 -6.37 91.55 -40.24
CA GLY A 58 -6.89 92.09 -41.50
C GLY A 58 -6.12 93.30 -42.04
N ASP A 59 -5.35 93.98 -41.19
CA ASP A 59 -4.50 95.13 -41.53
C ASP A 59 -3.03 94.70 -41.83
N GLY A 60 -2.71 93.41 -41.69
CA GLY A 60 -1.41 92.83 -42.00
C GLY A 60 -0.37 92.90 -40.86
N THR A 61 -0.79 93.31 -39.66
CA THR A 61 0.03 93.34 -38.44
C THR A 61 0.10 91.96 -37.81
N ILE A 62 1.24 91.60 -37.21
CA ILE A 62 1.42 90.28 -36.57
C ILE A 62 0.57 90.21 -35.29
N VAL A 63 -0.24 89.17 -35.18
CA VAL A 63 -1.08 88.93 -33.99
C VAL A 63 -0.21 88.43 -32.84
N MET A 64 -0.26 89.15 -31.73
CA MET A 64 0.47 88.87 -30.49
C MET A 64 -0.53 88.58 -29.35
N PRO A 65 -1.12 87.38 -29.28
CA PRO A 65 -1.99 87.02 -28.16
C PRO A 65 -1.21 87.11 -26.85
N ALA A 66 -1.74 87.88 -25.90
CA ALA A 66 -1.17 88.09 -24.58
C ALA A 66 -2.15 87.62 -23.51
N LEU A 67 -1.62 87.10 -22.40
CA LEU A 67 -2.42 86.59 -21.30
C LEU A 67 -3.20 87.73 -20.61
N ASP A 68 -4.52 87.75 -20.74
CA ASP A 68 -5.41 88.66 -19.99
C ASP A 68 -5.69 88.08 -18.59
N GLU A 69 -4.68 88.20 -17.74
CA GLU A 69 -4.75 87.77 -16.35
C GLU A 69 -5.82 88.54 -15.54
N SER A 70 -6.20 89.76 -15.96
CA SER A 70 -7.29 90.54 -15.35
C SER A 70 -8.65 89.87 -15.57
N ALA A 71 -9.04 89.66 -16.82
CA ALA A 71 -10.35 89.08 -17.16
C ALA A 71 -10.52 87.66 -16.61
N LEU A 72 -9.44 86.87 -16.62
CA LEU A 72 -9.46 85.49 -16.09
C LEU A 72 -9.56 85.42 -14.56
N ARG A 73 -8.93 86.37 -13.84
CA ARG A 73 -9.11 86.49 -12.38
C ARG A 73 -10.51 86.98 -12.02
N GLU A 74 -11.07 87.89 -12.81
CA GLU A 74 -12.45 88.38 -12.63
C GLU A 74 -13.46 87.25 -12.84
N LEU A 75 -13.37 86.50 -13.95
CA LEU A 75 -14.22 85.33 -14.23
C LEU A 75 -14.12 84.24 -13.15
N ALA A 76 -12.92 83.95 -12.64
CA ALA A 76 -12.76 83.02 -11.53
C ALA A 76 -13.45 83.54 -10.26
N ALA A 77 -13.31 84.85 -9.95
CA ALA A 77 -13.94 85.44 -8.78
C ALA A 77 -15.48 85.49 -8.86
N THR A 78 -16.07 85.80 -10.02
CA THR A 78 -17.53 85.84 -10.20
C THR A 78 -18.17 84.45 -10.13
N THR A 79 -17.46 83.43 -10.62
CA THR A 79 -17.91 82.02 -10.57
C THR A 79 -17.60 81.29 -9.26
N GLY A 80 -16.95 81.97 -8.30
CA GLY A 80 -16.53 81.38 -7.01
C GLY A 80 -15.38 80.36 -7.14
N GLY A 81 -14.65 80.41 -8.25
CA GLY A 81 -13.56 79.50 -8.59
C GLY A 81 -12.16 80.03 -8.27
N ALA A 82 -11.16 79.15 -8.40
CA ALA A 82 -9.76 79.50 -8.25
C ALA A 82 -9.12 79.90 -9.59
N TYR A 83 -8.19 80.86 -9.56
CA TYR A 83 -7.32 81.21 -10.70
C TYR A 83 -5.85 80.89 -10.37
N ALA A 84 -5.15 80.27 -11.31
CA ALA A 84 -3.70 80.17 -11.29
C ALA A 84 -3.14 80.39 -12.71
N ARG A 85 -1.96 81.02 -12.81
CA ARG A 85 -1.21 81.06 -14.06
C ARG A 85 -0.39 79.78 -14.19
N MET A 86 -0.37 79.18 -15.38
CA MET A 86 0.37 77.95 -15.67
C MET A 86 1.86 78.10 -15.31
N GLN A 87 2.40 77.13 -14.58
CA GLN A 87 3.80 77.10 -14.14
C GLN A 87 4.57 75.94 -14.80
N LEU A 88 5.90 75.94 -14.64
CA LEU A 88 6.77 74.80 -15.03
C LEU A 88 6.84 73.71 -13.93
N ASN A 89 6.09 73.89 -12.85
CA ASN A 89 5.92 72.96 -11.74
C ASN A 89 4.41 72.78 -11.50
N ASN A 90 4.03 71.90 -10.57
CA ASN A 90 2.62 71.60 -10.28
C ASN A 90 1.94 72.59 -9.32
N GLY A 91 2.59 73.68 -8.93
CA GLY A 91 2.07 74.60 -7.90
C GLY A 91 0.83 75.38 -8.34
N ASP A 92 0.56 75.44 -9.65
CA ASP A 92 -0.70 75.88 -10.23
C ASP A 92 -1.84 74.85 -10.03
N LEU A 93 -1.58 73.57 -10.33
CA LEU A 93 -2.50 72.47 -10.11
C LEU A 93 -2.81 72.26 -8.63
N ASP A 94 -1.80 72.37 -7.75
CA ASP A 94 -1.99 72.27 -6.29
C ASP A 94 -2.99 73.31 -5.78
N VAL A 95 -2.94 74.55 -6.31
CA VAL A 95 -3.88 75.62 -5.96
C VAL A 95 -5.27 75.40 -6.56
N LEU A 96 -5.37 75.00 -7.84
CA LEU A 96 -6.66 74.80 -8.51
C LEU A 96 -7.40 73.53 -8.06
N LEU A 97 -6.66 72.52 -7.60
CA LEU A 97 -7.19 71.23 -7.17
C LEU A 97 -7.25 71.05 -5.65
N ALA A 98 -6.80 72.04 -4.86
CA ALA A 98 -6.73 72.00 -3.39
C ALA A 98 -8.00 71.48 -2.70
N ASP A 99 -9.18 71.89 -3.15
CA ASP A 99 -10.46 71.43 -2.60
C ASP A 99 -10.87 70.03 -3.12
N PRO A 100 -11.00 69.02 -2.23
CA PRO A 100 -11.33 67.65 -2.60
C PRO A 100 -12.85 67.45 -2.74
N VAL A 101 -13.43 67.90 -3.86
CA VAL A 101 -14.86 67.66 -4.20
C VAL A 101 -15.21 66.16 -4.24
N LEU A 102 -14.24 65.30 -4.52
CA LEU A 102 -14.39 63.84 -4.57
C LEU A 102 -14.48 63.16 -3.19
N ALA A 103 -14.47 63.92 -2.08
CA ALA A 103 -14.74 63.39 -0.74
C ALA A 103 -16.25 63.03 -0.52
N GLY A 104 -17.10 63.24 -1.52
CA GLY A 104 -18.50 62.83 -1.54
C GLY A 104 -18.72 61.38 -2.00
N ALA A 105 -18.62 60.44 -1.06
CA ALA A 105 -19.24 59.11 -1.12
C ALA A 105 -18.83 58.14 -2.27
N GLU A 106 -17.54 57.83 -2.39
CA GLU A 106 -17.15 56.41 -2.57
C GLU A 106 -17.23 55.71 -1.20
N THR A 107 -18.45 55.56 -0.67
CA THR A 107 -18.71 54.65 0.46
C THR A 107 -18.55 53.21 -0.02
N THR A 108 -17.30 52.78 -0.15
CA THR A 108 -16.95 51.37 0.04
C THR A 108 -17.34 51.02 1.46
N VAL A 109 -18.52 50.42 1.60
CA VAL A 109 -18.97 49.85 2.86
C VAL A 109 -17.92 48.82 3.24
N ALA A 110 -17.10 49.16 4.25
CA ALA A 110 -16.26 48.23 4.99
C ALA A 110 -17.21 47.29 5.76
N LEU A 111 -17.82 46.38 5.01
CA LEU A 111 -18.54 45.26 5.54
C LEU A 111 -17.51 44.44 6.30
N GLU A 112 -17.76 44.14 7.57
CA GLU A 112 -17.03 43.10 8.31
C GLU A 112 -17.35 41.72 7.70
N ARG A 113 -16.85 41.51 6.48
CA ARG A 113 -16.53 40.18 5.97
C ARG A 113 -15.06 39.99 6.24
N THR A 114 -14.76 38.94 7.00
CA THR A 114 -13.50 38.22 6.90
C THR A 114 -13.39 37.63 5.49
N ALA A 115 -13.08 38.47 4.51
CA ALA A 115 -12.53 38.03 3.25
C ALA A 115 -11.09 37.65 3.56
N ASP A 116 -10.76 36.36 3.45
CA ASP A 116 -9.37 35.93 3.48
C ASP A 116 -8.60 36.73 2.45
N ALA A 117 -7.67 37.57 2.93
CA ALA A 117 -6.65 38.15 2.09
C ALA A 117 -5.69 37.02 1.73
N TRP A 118 -6.01 36.31 0.64
CA TRP A 118 -5.16 35.25 0.10
C TRP A 118 -3.81 35.87 -0.26
N GLU A 119 -2.84 35.70 0.62
CA GLU A 119 -1.47 36.15 0.41
C GLU A 119 -0.88 35.29 -0.71
N ASP A 120 -0.66 35.91 -1.88
CA ASP A 120 -0.19 35.22 -3.07
C ASP A 120 1.29 34.82 -2.91
N GLN A 121 1.49 33.65 -2.30
CA GLN A 121 2.78 32.96 -2.25
C GLN A 121 3.05 32.15 -3.53
N GLY A 122 2.29 32.39 -4.61
CA GLY A 122 2.45 31.80 -5.94
C GLY A 122 3.87 31.93 -6.51
N TYR A 123 4.58 33.00 -6.13
CA TYR A 123 5.98 33.22 -6.50
C TYR A 123 6.94 32.12 -6.00
N LEU A 124 6.61 31.41 -4.91
CA LEU A 124 7.42 30.28 -4.43
C LEU A 124 7.40 29.10 -5.43
N PHE A 125 6.30 28.92 -6.17
CA PHE A 125 6.21 27.91 -7.22
C PHE A 125 7.03 28.24 -8.47
N ILE A 126 7.55 29.48 -8.60
CA ILE A 126 8.48 29.82 -9.68
C ILE A 126 9.77 29.01 -9.53
N LEU A 127 10.27 28.76 -8.30
CA LEU A 127 11.50 27.99 -8.06
C LEU A 127 11.44 26.55 -8.63
N PRO A 128 10.42 25.72 -8.36
CA PRO A 128 10.28 24.41 -8.98
C PRO A 128 9.87 24.46 -10.47
N LEU A 129 9.19 25.52 -10.94
CA LEU A 129 8.91 25.72 -12.37
C LEU A 129 10.16 26.12 -13.18
N LEU A 130 11.15 26.75 -12.55
CA LEU A 130 12.36 27.26 -13.20
C LEU A 130 13.16 26.19 -13.97
N PRO A 131 13.46 24.98 -13.41
CA PRO A 131 14.11 23.91 -14.19
C PRO A 131 13.27 23.40 -15.37
N LEU A 132 11.94 23.36 -15.23
CA LEU A 132 11.04 22.99 -16.34
C LEU A 132 11.09 24.04 -17.45
N ALA A 133 11.04 25.33 -17.08
CA ALA A 133 11.13 26.46 -18.00
C ALA A 133 12.49 26.52 -18.71
N LEU A 134 13.61 26.31 -18.00
CA LEU A 134 14.94 26.20 -18.59
C LEU A 134 15.02 25.05 -19.61
N GLY A 135 14.34 23.93 -19.34
CA GLY A 135 14.22 22.81 -20.25
C GLY A 135 13.56 23.16 -21.59
N LEU A 136 12.57 24.06 -21.59
CA LEU A 136 11.86 24.50 -22.81
C LEU A 136 12.73 25.35 -23.75
N PHE A 137 13.76 26.05 -23.23
CA PHE A 137 14.69 26.81 -24.07
C PHE A 137 15.67 25.92 -24.86
N ARG A 138 15.82 24.63 -24.51
CA ARG A 138 16.75 23.71 -25.17
C ARG A 138 16.03 22.86 -26.23
N ARG A 139 16.22 23.21 -27.50
CA ARG A 139 15.68 22.45 -28.66
C ARG A 139 15.99 20.95 -28.52
N GLY A 140 14.95 20.12 -28.49
CA GLY A 140 15.02 18.66 -28.41
C GLY A 140 14.58 18.04 -27.08
N TRP A 141 14.54 18.79 -25.98
CA TRP A 141 14.25 18.22 -24.65
C TRP A 141 12.85 17.59 -24.50
N ILE A 142 11.83 18.12 -25.19
CA ILE A 142 10.48 17.55 -25.21
C ILE A 142 10.48 16.11 -25.77
N VAL A 143 11.39 15.80 -26.70
CA VAL A 143 11.54 14.43 -27.25
C VAL A 143 12.21 13.51 -26.23
N CYS A 144 13.08 14.02 -25.36
CA CYS A 144 13.70 13.26 -24.26
C CYS A 144 12.71 12.94 -23.12
N LEU A 145 11.63 13.71 -22.96
CA LEU A 145 10.55 13.45 -21.99
C LEU A 145 9.48 12.48 -22.53
N LEU A 146 9.43 12.27 -23.83
CA LEU A 146 8.48 11.36 -24.48
C LEU A 146 8.57 9.88 -23.98
N PRO A 147 9.75 9.27 -23.75
CA PRO A 147 9.82 7.93 -23.16
C PRO A 147 9.35 7.85 -21.69
N LEU A 148 9.42 8.94 -20.92
CA LEU A 148 8.95 8.97 -19.52
C LEU A 148 7.43 8.74 -19.40
N LEU A 149 6.64 9.14 -20.42
CA LEU A 149 5.21 8.86 -20.50
C LEU A 149 4.89 7.36 -20.67
N PHE A 150 5.83 6.55 -21.14
CA PHE A 150 5.64 5.11 -21.38
C PHE A 150 6.14 4.20 -20.24
N LEU A 151 6.77 4.77 -19.20
CA LEU A 151 7.23 4.04 -18.01
C LEU A 151 6.12 3.84 -16.95
N SER A 152 4.89 4.32 -17.21
CA SER A 152 3.77 4.30 -16.26
C SER A 152 2.97 2.99 -16.29
N GLN A 153 3.59 1.89 -15.86
CA GLN A 153 2.82 0.76 -15.32
C GLN A 153 2.65 1.00 -13.81
N PRO A 154 1.45 1.35 -13.31
CA PRO A 154 1.25 1.64 -11.91
C PRO A 154 1.36 0.34 -11.09
N ARG A 155 2.51 0.14 -10.44
CA ARG A 155 2.59 -0.79 -9.30
C ARG A 155 1.78 -0.20 -8.14
N PRO A 156 1.04 -1.03 -7.36
CA PRO A 156 0.37 -0.54 -6.17
C PRO A 156 1.42 -0.07 -5.15
N ALA A 157 1.53 1.24 -4.96
CA ALA A 157 2.42 1.85 -3.98
C ALA A 157 1.66 2.02 -2.65
N SER A 158 2.07 1.26 -1.63
CA SER A 158 1.56 1.41 -0.26
C SER A 158 2.38 2.48 0.46
N ALA A 159 1.71 3.52 0.97
CA ALA A 159 2.38 4.77 1.30
C ALA A 159 3.02 4.80 2.69
N ASP A 160 4.31 4.43 2.78
CA ASP A 160 5.23 4.87 3.86
C ASP A 160 6.31 5.81 3.29
N THR A 161 5.80 6.89 2.68
CA THR A 161 6.55 7.75 1.75
C THR A 161 7.82 8.40 2.30
N TRP A 162 7.94 8.62 3.62
CA TRP A 162 9.15 9.21 4.20
C TRP A 162 10.28 8.19 4.41
N GLU A 163 10.00 6.91 4.62
CA GLU A 163 11.07 5.89 4.68
C GLU A 163 11.51 5.53 3.25
N GLU A 164 10.56 5.43 2.32
CA GLU A 164 10.80 5.06 0.91
C GLU A 164 11.69 6.02 0.12
N LEU A 165 11.69 7.31 0.48
CA LEU A 165 12.52 8.31 -0.19
C LEU A 165 14.02 8.21 0.16
N TRP A 166 14.39 7.50 1.23
CA TRP A 166 15.75 7.51 1.78
C TRP A 166 16.34 6.13 2.06
N LEU A 167 15.53 5.07 2.04
CA LEU A 167 15.95 3.71 2.30
C LEU A 167 15.57 2.80 1.12
N THR A 168 16.50 1.93 0.72
CA THR A 168 16.20 0.87 -0.25
C THR A 168 15.19 -0.13 0.34
N PRO A 169 14.48 -0.93 -0.48
CA PRO A 169 13.62 -2.01 0.01
C PRO A 169 14.33 -2.89 1.04
N ASP A 170 15.56 -3.33 0.73
CA ASP A 170 16.37 -4.15 1.63
C ASP A 170 16.74 -3.47 2.95
N GLN A 171 16.95 -2.15 2.96
CA GLN A 171 17.23 -1.42 4.20
C GLN A 171 15.98 -1.32 5.10
N ARG A 172 14.79 -1.29 4.50
CA ARG A 172 13.51 -1.39 5.22
C ARG A 172 13.29 -2.81 5.72
N GLY A 173 13.55 -3.83 4.89
CA GLY A 173 13.52 -5.25 5.30
C GLY A 173 14.50 -5.54 6.45
N GLN A 174 15.71 -4.97 6.40
CA GLN A 174 16.69 -5.08 7.49
C GLN A 174 16.19 -4.42 8.79
N ARG A 175 15.48 -3.29 8.72
CA ARG A 175 14.87 -2.67 9.90
C ARG A 175 13.71 -3.49 10.47
N ALA A 176 12.88 -4.07 9.61
CA ALA A 176 11.82 -5.00 10.02
C ALA A 176 12.43 -6.22 10.75
N LEU A 177 13.50 -6.83 10.22
CA LEU A 177 14.26 -7.88 10.92
C LEU A 177 14.86 -7.44 12.26
N GLN A 178 15.21 -6.16 12.44
CA GLN A 178 15.71 -5.63 13.72
C GLN A 178 14.59 -5.38 14.74
N GLN A 179 13.33 -5.42 14.29
CA GLN A 179 12.11 -5.28 15.09
C GLN A 179 11.40 -6.63 15.29
N ASP A 180 12.05 -7.74 14.92
CA ASP A 180 11.51 -9.10 14.85
C ASP A 180 10.28 -9.27 13.94
N ASP A 181 10.01 -8.31 13.05
CA ASP A 181 8.96 -8.36 12.03
C ASP A 181 9.47 -9.11 10.78
N ASN A 182 9.51 -10.44 10.90
CA ASN A 182 10.07 -11.32 9.88
C ASN A 182 9.19 -11.44 8.63
N GLU A 183 7.86 -11.44 8.78
CA GLU A 183 6.91 -11.47 7.66
C GLU A 183 7.08 -10.22 6.78
N ARG A 184 7.03 -9.04 7.40
CA ARG A 184 7.19 -7.78 6.65
C ARG A 184 8.59 -7.62 6.07
N ALA A 185 9.61 -8.17 6.74
CA ALA A 185 10.96 -8.19 6.20
C ALA A 185 11.05 -9.02 4.91
N ALA A 186 10.44 -10.21 4.87
CA ALA A 186 10.45 -11.08 3.70
C ALA A 186 9.81 -10.39 2.47
N GLU A 187 8.70 -9.69 2.66
CA GLU A 187 8.06 -8.89 1.60
C GLU A 187 8.89 -7.70 1.09
N LEU A 188 9.78 -7.16 1.93
CA LEU A 188 10.52 -5.93 1.65
C LEU A 188 11.88 -6.16 0.99
N PHE A 189 12.46 -7.35 1.10
CA PHE A 189 13.75 -7.67 0.47
C PHE A 189 13.61 -7.85 -1.05
N GLU A 190 14.51 -7.21 -1.81
CA GLU A 190 14.64 -7.39 -3.26
C GLU A 190 15.66 -8.51 -3.58
N ASP A 191 16.62 -8.76 -2.69
CA ASP A 191 17.52 -9.92 -2.72
C ASP A 191 16.80 -11.19 -2.19
N PRO A 192 16.57 -12.23 -3.02
CA PRO A 192 15.83 -13.41 -2.60
C PRO A 192 16.48 -14.19 -1.46
N ALA A 193 17.81 -14.17 -1.35
CA ALA A 193 18.49 -14.83 -0.22
C ALA A 193 18.20 -14.11 1.10
N TRP A 194 17.90 -12.80 1.05
CA TRP A 194 17.51 -12.01 2.21
C TRP A 194 16.03 -12.22 2.56
N ALA A 195 15.16 -12.27 1.54
CA ALA A 195 13.75 -12.64 1.70
C ALA A 195 13.60 -14.03 2.34
N GLY A 196 14.27 -15.05 1.79
CA GLY A 196 14.24 -16.41 2.32
C GLY A 196 14.83 -16.52 3.74
N THR A 197 15.84 -15.71 4.07
CA THR A 197 16.37 -15.62 5.44
C THR A 197 15.34 -15.05 6.42
N ALA A 198 14.53 -14.07 5.99
CA ALA A 198 13.48 -13.50 6.80
C ALA A 198 12.30 -14.48 6.96
N ALA A 199 11.84 -15.10 5.88
CA ALA A 199 10.81 -16.14 5.91
C ALA A 199 11.20 -17.29 6.86
N TYR A 200 12.45 -17.76 6.79
CA TYR A 200 12.99 -18.79 7.69
C TYR A 200 12.89 -18.39 9.18
N ARG A 201 13.21 -17.14 9.51
CA ARG A 201 13.09 -16.62 10.88
C ARG A 201 11.65 -16.47 11.35
N GLY A 202 10.74 -16.17 10.42
CA GLY A 202 9.29 -16.16 10.65
C GLY A 202 8.68 -17.56 10.84
N GLY A 203 9.40 -18.61 10.44
CA GLY A 203 8.91 -19.99 10.45
C GLY A 203 8.21 -20.41 9.16
N ASP A 204 8.18 -19.57 8.13
CA ASP A 204 7.70 -19.92 6.78
C ASP A 204 8.83 -20.59 6.00
N TYR A 205 9.03 -21.87 6.29
CA TYR A 205 10.11 -22.67 5.75
C TYR A 205 9.87 -23.06 4.28
N GLU A 206 8.63 -23.20 3.86
CA GLU A 206 8.20 -23.37 2.46
C GLU A 206 8.61 -22.18 1.60
N GLN A 207 8.23 -20.96 2.00
CA GLN A 207 8.58 -19.75 1.27
C GLN A 207 10.10 -19.55 1.29
N ALA A 208 10.76 -19.78 2.43
CA ALA A 208 12.22 -19.73 2.52
C ALA A 208 12.90 -20.68 1.52
N ALA A 209 12.46 -21.95 1.43
CA ALA A 209 12.99 -22.92 0.49
C ALA A 209 12.76 -22.52 -0.99
N SER A 210 11.64 -21.85 -1.28
CA SER A 210 11.33 -21.29 -2.60
C SER A 210 12.25 -20.11 -2.95
N ASP A 211 12.43 -19.16 -2.03
CA ASP A 211 13.27 -17.98 -2.23
C ASP A 211 14.76 -18.36 -2.39
N PHE A 212 15.25 -19.31 -1.59
CA PHE A 212 16.61 -19.85 -1.76
C PHE A 212 16.79 -20.62 -3.07
N ALA A 213 15.74 -21.18 -3.67
CA ALA A 213 15.84 -21.88 -4.96
C ALA A 213 16.07 -20.95 -6.17
N THR A 214 16.06 -19.62 -5.98
CA THR A 214 16.30 -18.65 -7.05
C THR A 214 17.78 -18.48 -7.44
N ALA A 215 18.71 -18.91 -6.59
CA ALA A 215 20.15 -18.85 -6.79
C ALA A 215 20.76 -20.26 -6.86
N ASP A 216 21.83 -20.43 -7.64
CA ASP A 216 22.46 -21.74 -7.92
C ASP A 216 23.90 -21.83 -7.38
N ASP A 217 24.09 -21.39 -6.14
CA ASP A 217 25.36 -21.43 -5.42
C ASP A 217 25.28 -22.31 -4.16
N ALA A 218 26.43 -22.61 -3.56
CA ALA A 218 26.51 -23.51 -2.41
C ALA A 218 25.74 -23.00 -1.17
N ASP A 219 25.61 -21.68 -1.01
CA ASP A 219 24.91 -21.05 0.11
C ASP A 219 23.39 -21.13 -0.07
N ALA A 220 22.91 -20.85 -1.29
CA ALA A 220 21.52 -21.03 -1.68
C ALA A 220 21.06 -22.47 -1.45
N TRP A 221 21.83 -23.46 -1.92
CA TRP A 221 21.53 -24.88 -1.71
C TRP A 221 21.60 -25.31 -0.24
N TYR A 222 22.57 -24.81 0.54
CA TYR A 222 22.66 -25.10 1.98
C TYR A 222 21.46 -24.53 2.76
N ASN A 223 21.11 -23.28 2.50
CA ASN A 223 19.99 -22.60 3.16
C ASN A 223 18.64 -23.20 2.74
N ARG A 224 18.50 -23.62 1.48
CA ARG A 224 17.36 -24.40 1.01
C ARG A 224 17.27 -25.75 1.73
N GLY A 225 18.39 -26.45 1.94
CA GLY A 225 18.44 -27.68 2.74
C GLY A 225 17.99 -27.46 4.19
N ASN A 226 18.48 -26.40 4.84
CA ASN A 226 18.01 -26.00 6.18
C ASN A 226 16.49 -25.73 6.21
N ALA A 227 15.95 -25.07 5.19
CA ALA A 227 14.53 -24.72 5.10
C ALA A 227 13.66 -25.97 4.88
N LEU A 228 14.01 -26.81 3.90
CA LEU A 228 13.32 -28.08 3.64
C LEU A 228 13.36 -29.02 4.84
N ALA A 229 14.48 -29.07 5.58
CA ALA A 229 14.57 -29.85 6.80
C ALA A 229 13.57 -29.37 7.86
N ARG A 230 13.50 -28.05 8.10
CA ARG A 230 12.51 -27.45 9.04
C ARG A 230 11.06 -27.65 8.58
N ALA A 231 10.80 -27.69 7.28
CA ALA A 231 9.52 -28.02 6.66
C ALA A 231 9.16 -29.52 6.71
N GLY A 232 10.00 -30.38 7.31
CA GLY A 232 9.79 -31.83 7.36
C GLY A 232 10.05 -32.57 6.04
N LYS A 233 10.51 -31.87 4.99
CA LYS A 233 10.77 -32.42 3.64
C LYS A 233 12.16 -33.05 3.59
N LEU A 234 12.31 -34.15 4.34
CA LEU A 234 13.59 -34.80 4.62
C LEU A 234 14.38 -35.17 3.35
N ASP A 235 13.71 -35.81 2.38
CA ASP A 235 14.33 -36.24 1.12
C ASP A 235 14.82 -35.06 0.27
N GLU A 236 13.99 -34.01 0.15
CA GLU A 236 14.36 -32.79 -0.60
C GLU A 236 15.53 -32.04 0.08
N ALA A 237 15.56 -32.05 1.42
CA ALA A 237 16.64 -31.44 2.19
C ALA A 237 17.98 -32.18 2.02
N ILE A 238 17.95 -33.52 2.02
CA ILE A 238 19.12 -34.39 1.74
C ILE A 238 19.71 -34.04 0.36
N GLU A 239 18.88 -33.96 -0.68
CA GLU A 239 19.33 -33.60 -2.03
C GLU A 239 19.88 -32.16 -2.08
N ALA A 240 19.25 -31.20 -1.40
CA ALA A 240 19.75 -29.83 -1.34
C ALA A 240 21.13 -29.72 -0.65
N TYR A 241 21.39 -30.47 0.42
CA TYR A 241 22.73 -30.53 1.02
C TYR A 241 23.76 -31.21 0.11
N ARG A 242 23.38 -32.26 -0.65
CA ARG A 242 24.23 -32.89 -1.66
C ARG A 242 24.61 -31.91 -2.78
N GLU A 243 23.67 -31.09 -3.24
CA GLU A 243 23.92 -30.02 -4.22
C GLU A 243 24.76 -28.86 -3.64
N SER A 244 24.65 -28.55 -2.35
CA SER A 244 25.57 -27.61 -1.69
C SER A 244 27.01 -28.14 -1.66
N LEU A 245 27.17 -29.40 -1.26
CA LEU A 245 28.47 -30.08 -1.17
C LEU A 245 29.11 -30.36 -2.54
N SER A 246 28.32 -30.52 -3.61
CA SER A 246 28.86 -30.65 -4.97
C SER A 246 29.52 -29.35 -5.45
N ARG A 247 29.04 -28.19 -4.99
CA ARG A 247 29.56 -26.85 -5.29
C ARG A 247 30.68 -26.43 -4.34
N ALA A 248 30.56 -26.71 -3.04
CA ALA A 248 31.55 -26.40 -2.02
C ALA A 248 31.88 -27.64 -1.15
N PRO A 249 32.77 -28.52 -1.62
CA PRO A 249 33.02 -29.83 -0.98
C PRO A 249 33.64 -29.75 0.42
N ASP A 250 34.18 -28.60 0.83
CA ASP A 250 34.86 -28.35 2.10
C ASP A 250 33.92 -27.92 3.25
N ARG A 251 32.63 -27.71 2.96
CA ARG A 251 31.61 -27.29 3.93
C ARG A 251 31.27 -28.36 4.97
N GLN A 252 31.83 -28.19 6.16
CA GLN A 252 31.67 -29.13 7.26
C GLN A 252 30.25 -29.13 7.84
N ASP A 253 29.64 -27.95 7.94
CA ASP A 253 28.23 -27.72 8.30
C ASP A 253 27.26 -28.47 7.39
N ALA A 254 27.42 -28.36 6.06
CA ALA A 254 26.59 -29.10 5.11
C ALA A 254 26.78 -30.62 5.21
N ARG A 255 27.99 -31.12 5.50
CA ARG A 255 28.22 -32.56 5.74
C ARG A 255 27.60 -33.06 7.04
N GLU A 256 27.70 -32.29 8.12
CA GLU A 256 27.15 -32.65 9.42
C GLU A 256 25.61 -32.68 9.39
N ASN A 257 24.99 -31.69 8.73
CA ASN A 257 23.55 -31.68 8.52
C ASN A 257 23.10 -32.83 7.63
N LEU A 258 23.76 -33.09 6.50
CA LEU A 258 23.45 -34.22 5.62
C LEU A 258 23.51 -35.56 6.37
N ALA A 259 24.59 -35.84 7.10
CA ALA A 259 24.76 -37.09 7.84
C ALA A 259 23.69 -37.27 8.95
N LEU A 260 23.27 -36.18 9.59
CA LEU A 260 22.19 -36.18 10.58
C LEU A 260 20.82 -36.51 9.94
N LEU A 261 20.55 -35.96 8.76
CA LEU A 261 19.32 -36.23 8.01
C LEU A 261 19.29 -37.65 7.43
N GLU A 262 20.40 -38.15 6.90
CA GLU A 262 20.52 -39.54 6.41
C GLU A 262 20.30 -40.53 7.58
N GLN A 263 20.87 -40.27 8.76
CA GLN A 263 20.62 -41.08 9.97
C GLN A 263 19.13 -41.05 10.40
N LEU A 264 18.44 -39.92 10.24
CA LEU A 264 17.02 -39.79 10.54
C LEU A 264 16.15 -40.58 9.54
N GLN A 265 16.51 -40.54 8.25
CA GLN A 265 15.85 -41.30 7.18
C GLN A 265 16.00 -42.81 7.40
N ASP A 266 17.20 -43.28 7.73
CA ASP A 266 17.48 -44.68 8.10
C ASP A 266 16.67 -45.13 9.33
N GLN A 267 16.49 -44.24 10.32
CA GLN A 267 15.70 -44.54 11.52
C GLN A 267 14.20 -44.66 11.21
N GLN A 268 13.65 -43.78 10.37
CA GLN A 268 12.26 -43.87 9.91
C GLN A 268 12.03 -45.17 9.12
N GLN A 269 12.90 -45.50 8.16
CA GLN A 269 12.78 -46.74 7.39
C GLN A 269 12.85 -48.02 8.25
N GLN A 270 13.66 -48.02 9.31
CA GLN A 270 13.70 -49.13 10.27
C GLN A 270 12.41 -49.23 11.10
N GLN A 271 11.87 -48.10 11.57
CA GLN A 271 10.59 -48.09 12.29
C GLN A 271 9.41 -48.52 11.40
N ASP A 272 9.41 -48.15 10.12
CA ASP A 272 8.37 -48.57 9.17
C ASP A 272 8.46 -50.07 8.84
N GLN A 273 9.67 -50.62 8.73
CA GLN A 273 9.85 -52.07 8.61
C GLN A 273 9.39 -52.82 9.86
N GLN A 274 9.61 -52.27 11.06
CA GLN A 274 9.10 -52.84 12.30
C GLN A 274 7.56 -52.82 12.34
N GLN A 275 6.91 -51.68 12.06
CA GLN A 275 5.45 -51.61 12.03
C GLN A 275 4.83 -52.54 10.97
N GLN A 276 5.43 -52.68 9.78
CA GLN A 276 4.97 -53.66 8.79
C GLN A 276 5.09 -55.11 9.31
N GLN A 277 6.17 -55.43 10.02
CA GLN A 277 6.40 -56.75 10.59
C GLN A 277 5.47 -57.05 11.78
N ASP A 278 5.12 -56.04 12.58
CA ASP A 278 4.17 -56.15 13.69
C ASP A 278 2.71 -56.25 13.18
N GLN A 279 2.32 -55.47 12.16
CA GLN A 279 1.04 -55.67 11.45
C GLN A 279 0.92 -57.08 10.87
N GLN A 280 1.99 -57.59 10.25
CA GLN A 280 1.99 -58.94 9.70
C GLN A 280 1.85 -60.01 10.80
N GLN A 281 2.49 -59.84 11.96
CA GLN A 281 2.30 -60.73 13.11
C GLN A 281 0.89 -60.66 13.72
N GLN A 282 0.27 -59.47 13.78
CA GLN A 282 -1.11 -59.35 14.23
C GLN A 282 -2.07 -60.07 13.28
N GLN A 283 -1.88 -59.90 11.96
CA GLN A 283 -2.69 -60.56 10.94
C GLN A 283 -2.52 -62.10 10.95
N ASP A 284 -1.30 -62.59 11.17
CA ASP A 284 -1.02 -64.03 11.37
C ASP A 284 -1.66 -64.58 12.66
N GLN A 285 -1.68 -63.81 13.76
CA GLN A 285 -2.39 -64.20 14.99
C GLN A 285 -3.91 -64.23 14.79
N GLN A 286 -4.47 -63.25 14.10
CA GLN A 286 -5.90 -63.18 13.81
C GLN A 286 -6.35 -64.39 12.98
N GLN A 287 -5.60 -64.74 11.91
CA GLN A 287 -5.86 -65.95 11.13
C GLN A 287 -5.75 -67.24 11.94
N GLN A 288 -4.80 -67.35 12.88
CA GLN A 288 -4.72 -68.51 13.77
C GLN A 288 -5.91 -68.58 14.73
N GLN A 289 -6.38 -67.44 15.25
CA GLN A 289 -7.52 -67.36 16.16
C GLN A 289 -8.84 -67.73 15.44
N ASP A 290 -9.03 -67.27 14.20
CA ASP A 290 -10.15 -67.67 13.35
C ASP A 290 -10.14 -69.18 13.04
N GLN A 291 -8.96 -69.74 12.75
CA GLN A 291 -8.80 -71.18 12.52
C GLN A 291 -9.14 -71.99 13.78
N GLN A 292 -8.78 -71.48 14.96
CA GLN A 292 -9.09 -72.10 16.24
C GLN A 292 -10.60 -72.04 16.54
N GLN A 293 -11.25 -70.89 16.31
CA GLN A 293 -12.71 -70.78 16.44
C GLN A 293 -13.45 -71.71 15.50
N GLN A 294 -13.04 -71.83 14.22
CA GLN A 294 -13.65 -72.78 13.29
C GLN A 294 -13.50 -74.23 13.77
N GLN A 295 -12.34 -74.59 14.32
CA GLN A 295 -12.08 -75.94 14.82
C GLN A 295 -12.88 -76.27 16.09
N ASP A 296 -13.02 -75.31 17.03
CA ASP A 296 -13.88 -75.45 18.21
C ASP A 296 -15.36 -75.54 17.83
N GLN A 297 -15.81 -74.75 16.85
CA GLN A 297 -17.19 -74.78 16.34
C GLN A 297 -17.50 -76.12 15.66
N GLN A 298 -16.52 -76.70 14.94
CA GLN A 298 -16.64 -78.02 14.33
C GLN A 298 -16.70 -79.14 15.39
N GLN A 299 -15.88 -79.06 16.46
CA GLN A 299 -15.97 -80.00 17.59
C GLN A 299 -17.29 -79.91 18.35
N GLN A 300 -17.85 -78.71 18.55
CA GLN A 300 -19.18 -78.56 19.15
C GLN A 300 -20.27 -79.18 18.27
N GLN A 301 -20.16 -79.07 16.94
CA GLN A 301 -21.11 -79.65 16.01
C GLN A 301 -21.04 -81.19 15.98
N ASP A 302 -19.83 -81.77 16.02
CA ASP A 302 -19.63 -83.23 16.16
C ASP A 302 -20.15 -83.74 17.53
N GLN A 303 -19.93 -82.97 18.60
CA GLN A 303 -20.40 -83.34 19.95
C GLN A 303 -21.93 -83.27 20.06
N GLN A 304 -22.58 -82.26 19.45
CA GLN A 304 -24.04 -82.22 19.33
C GLN A 304 -24.62 -83.38 18.51
N GLN A 305 -23.96 -83.79 17.41
CA GLN A 305 -24.39 -84.98 16.66
C GLN A 305 -24.23 -86.27 17.48
N GLN A 306 -23.18 -86.38 18.28
CA GLN A 306 -22.93 -87.53 19.13
C GLN A 306 -23.92 -87.61 20.31
N ASP A 307 -24.29 -86.47 20.91
CA ASP A 307 -25.35 -86.39 21.92
C ASP A 307 -26.75 -86.66 21.31
N GLN A 308 -27.03 -86.23 20.08
CA GLN A 308 -28.26 -86.63 19.37
C GLN A 308 -28.30 -88.14 19.09
N GLN A 309 -27.17 -88.77 18.73
CA GLN A 309 -27.11 -90.23 18.58
C GLN A 309 -27.32 -90.94 19.93
N GLN A 310 -26.74 -90.46 21.03
CA GLN A 310 -27.01 -91.04 22.35
C GLN A 310 -28.46 -90.83 22.81
N GLN A 311 -29.12 -89.71 22.47
CA GLN A 311 -30.55 -89.54 22.70
C GLN A 311 -31.41 -90.47 21.83
N GLN A 312 -31.03 -90.74 20.58
CA GLN A 312 -31.71 -91.74 19.75
C GLN A 312 -31.51 -93.18 20.27
N GLU A 313 -30.31 -93.53 20.77
CA GLU A 313 -30.07 -94.83 21.39
C GLU A 313 -30.80 -94.97 22.75
N GLN A 314 -30.95 -93.89 23.52
CA GLN A 314 -31.80 -93.88 24.73
C GLN A 314 -33.28 -93.98 24.38
N GLN A 315 -33.77 -93.31 23.34
CA GLN A 315 -35.15 -93.51 22.85
C GLN A 315 -35.39 -94.96 22.38
N GLN A 316 -34.44 -95.58 21.67
CA GLN A 316 -34.56 -97.00 21.29
C GLN A 316 -34.47 -97.98 22.48
N GLN A 317 -33.91 -97.59 23.63
CA GLN A 317 -34.01 -98.37 24.88
C GLN A 317 -35.25 -98.04 25.71
N GLN A 318 -35.96 -96.94 25.42
CA GLN A 318 -37.21 -96.57 26.08
C GLN A 318 -38.46 -97.06 25.33
N ASP A 319 -38.31 -97.58 24.10
CA ASP A 319 -39.38 -98.14 23.28
C ASP A 319 -39.70 -99.63 23.59
N GLN A 320 -39.51 -100.04 24.85
CA GLN A 320 -40.01 -101.32 25.37
C GLN A 320 -40.76 -101.21 26.70
N GLN A 321 -41.49 -100.10 26.91
CA GLN A 321 -42.70 -100.13 27.75
C GLN A 321 -43.74 -99.06 27.38
N GLN A 322 -44.84 -99.53 26.76
CA GLN A 322 -46.19 -98.95 26.71
C GLN A 322 -46.48 -97.69 25.86
N GLN A 323 -47.05 -97.97 24.67
CA GLN A 323 -48.30 -97.36 24.19
C GLN A 323 -49.35 -97.26 25.34
N GLN A 324 -50.27 -96.29 25.40
CA GLN A 324 -50.79 -95.41 24.33
C GLN A 324 -51.52 -94.17 24.89
N GLU A 325 -51.84 -93.20 24.01
CA GLU A 325 -52.82 -92.10 24.19
C GLU A 325 -52.48 -90.97 25.21
N GLN A 326 -52.91 -89.71 25.03
CA GLN A 326 -53.77 -89.12 23.99
C GLN A 326 -53.34 -87.69 23.54
N GLU A 327 -53.60 -87.43 22.25
CA GLU A 327 -53.81 -86.18 21.49
C GLU A 327 -53.70 -84.75 22.10
N GLN A 328 -53.06 -83.88 21.31
CA GLN A 328 -53.43 -82.48 20.97
C GLN A 328 -53.72 -81.47 22.10
N GLU A 329 -52.73 -80.62 22.40
CA GLU A 329 -52.81 -79.13 22.43
C GLU A 329 -51.46 -78.55 22.91
N GLN A 330 -50.42 -78.51 22.06
CA GLN A 330 -49.18 -77.75 22.39
C GLN A 330 -48.26 -77.32 21.24
N GLU A 331 -48.64 -77.48 19.97
CA GLU A 331 -47.80 -77.08 18.82
C GLU A 331 -47.84 -75.57 18.50
N GLN A 332 -48.74 -74.77 19.08
CA GLN A 332 -48.87 -73.33 18.76
C GLN A 332 -48.16 -72.34 19.69
N GLU A 333 -47.66 -72.77 20.87
CA GLU A 333 -46.88 -71.88 21.76
C GLU A 333 -45.36 -72.02 21.56
N GLN A 334 -44.87 -73.11 20.97
CA GLN A 334 -43.43 -73.28 20.68
C GLN A 334 -42.97 -72.53 19.42
N GLU A 335 -43.72 -72.56 18.31
CA GLU A 335 -43.36 -71.79 17.11
C GLU A 335 -43.29 -70.28 17.38
N GLN A 336 -44.23 -69.71 18.16
CA GLN A 336 -44.20 -68.28 18.51
C GLN A 336 -43.05 -67.86 19.42
N GLN A 337 -42.56 -68.74 20.30
CA GLN A 337 -41.36 -68.43 21.10
C GLN A 337 -40.07 -68.56 20.28
N GLN A 338 -40.06 -69.45 19.29
CA GLN A 338 -38.91 -69.66 18.41
C GLN A 338 -38.75 -68.50 17.40
N GLU A 339 -39.84 -68.04 16.77
CA GLU A 339 -39.82 -66.83 15.91
C GLU A 339 -39.40 -65.57 16.70
N GLN A 340 -39.84 -65.40 17.97
CA GLN A 340 -39.41 -64.27 18.80
C GLN A 340 -37.93 -64.31 19.19
N GLN A 341 -37.34 -65.51 19.36
CA GLN A 341 -35.90 -65.63 19.64
C GLN A 341 -35.05 -65.41 18.39
N GLU A 342 -35.47 -65.90 17.22
CA GLU A 342 -34.78 -65.62 15.96
C GLU A 342 -34.83 -64.12 15.62
N GLN A 343 -35.98 -63.47 15.80
CA GLN A 343 -36.11 -62.03 15.56
C GLN A 343 -35.27 -61.19 16.54
N GLN A 344 -35.18 -61.58 17.82
CA GLN A 344 -34.27 -60.92 18.77
C GLN A 344 -32.78 -61.16 18.48
N GLN A 345 -32.39 -62.30 17.92
CA GLN A 345 -31.00 -62.51 17.48
C GLN A 345 -30.68 -61.70 16.22
N GLN A 346 -31.63 -61.57 15.30
CA GLN A 346 -31.47 -60.77 14.09
C GLN A 346 -31.33 -59.26 14.41
N ASP A 347 -32.21 -58.71 15.25
CA ASP A 347 -32.10 -57.31 15.73
C ASP A 347 -30.78 -57.06 16.49
N GLN A 348 -30.23 -58.07 17.16
CA GLN A 348 -29.00 -57.95 17.94
C GLN A 348 -27.72 -58.12 17.10
N GLN A 349 -27.78 -58.87 15.99
CA GLN A 349 -26.71 -58.87 14.97
C GLN A 349 -26.71 -57.56 14.17
N GLN A 350 -27.89 -57.09 13.75
CA GLN A 350 -27.98 -55.85 12.96
C GLN A 350 -27.55 -54.61 13.78
N ALA A 351 -27.90 -54.57 15.08
CA ALA A 351 -27.38 -53.55 16.00
C ALA A 351 -25.90 -53.72 16.40
N ALA A 352 -25.26 -54.85 16.07
CA ALA A 352 -23.82 -55.04 16.20
C ALA A 352 -23.08 -54.59 14.94
N GLU A 353 -23.60 -54.91 13.75
CA GLU A 353 -23.07 -54.43 12.46
C GLU A 353 -23.16 -52.90 12.35
N ASP A 354 -24.32 -52.29 12.67
CA ASP A 354 -24.49 -50.82 12.72
C ASP A 354 -23.54 -50.16 13.75
N ALA A 355 -23.13 -50.87 14.80
CA ALA A 355 -22.23 -50.37 15.85
C ALA A 355 -20.74 -50.61 15.56
N GLU A 356 -20.41 -51.42 14.55
CA GLU A 356 -19.05 -51.55 13.99
C GLU A 356 -18.83 -50.52 12.87
N GLU A 357 -19.80 -50.27 11.97
CA GLU A 357 -19.68 -49.21 10.94
C GLU A 357 -19.50 -47.80 11.56
N ASP A 358 -20.28 -47.43 12.59
CA ASP A 358 -20.19 -46.13 13.27
C ASP A 358 -18.90 -45.98 14.13
N ARG A 359 -18.21 -47.11 14.41
CA ARG A 359 -16.89 -47.12 15.07
C ARG A 359 -15.74 -46.97 14.09
N ASP A 360 -15.80 -47.61 12.93
CA ASP A 360 -14.75 -47.52 11.92
C ASP A 360 -14.68 -46.12 11.29
N GLU A 361 -15.80 -45.41 11.10
CA GLU A 361 -15.79 -44.01 10.64
C GLU A 361 -15.18 -43.04 11.68
N GLN A 362 -15.33 -43.30 13.00
CA GLN A 362 -14.72 -42.45 14.03
C GLN A 362 -13.27 -42.82 14.35
N ALA A 363 -12.87 -44.08 14.17
CA ALA A 363 -11.48 -44.52 14.38
C ALA A 363 -10.51 -43.98 13.31
N GLN A 364 -10.98 -43.76 12.08
CA GLN A 364 -10.14 -43.26 10.97
C GLN A 364 -9.85 -41.74 11.02
N ALA A 365 -10.49 -40.99 11.92
CA ALA A 365 -10.35 -39.53 12.02
C ALA A 365 -9.38 -39.05 13.12
N ALA A 366 -8.95 -39.94 14.01
CA ALA A 366 -7.91 -39.65 15.01
C ALA A 366 -6.56 -40.18 14.50
N PRO A 367 -5.51 -39.35 14.37
CA PRO A 367 -4.17 -39.86 14.06
C PRO A 367 -3.73 -40.82 15.17
N ASP A 368 -3.11 -41.93 14.75
CA ASP A 368 -2.60 -42.97 15.64
C ASP A 368 -1.68 -42.36 16.72
N PRO A 369 -1.88 -42.66 18.02
CA PRO A 369 -0.96 -42.23 19.07
C PRO A 369 0.52 -42.51 18.75
N GLU A 370 0.84 -43.62 18.09
CA GLU A 370 2.22 -43.92 17.68
C GLU A 370 2.72 -42.99 16.56
N GLN A 371 1.85 -42.58 15.64
CA GLN A 371 2.19 -41.58 14.60
C GLN A 371 2.45 -40.21 15.25
N GLN A 372 1.64 -39.79 16.23
CA GLN A 372 1.88 -38.54 16.95
C GLN A 372 3.21 -38.56 17.72
N GLU A 373 3.61 -39.69 18.30
CA GLU A 373 4.92 -39.83 18.95
C GLU A 373 6.08 -39.80 17.94
N ARG A 374 5.92 -40.44 16.77
CA ARG A 374 6.88 -40.39 15.64
C ARG A 374 7.08 -38.97 15.11
N ASP A 375 6.02 -38.21 14.92
CA ASP A 375 6.08 -36.82 14.44
C ASP A 375 6.77 -35.91 15.47
N GLN A 376 6.41 -36.03 16.75
CA GLN A 376 7.06 -35.29 17.84
C GLN A 376 8.55 -35.66 18.00
N ALA A 377 8.92 -36.93 17.83
CA ALA A 377 10.31 -37.37 17.84
C ALA A 377 11.08 -36.79 16.64
N THR A 378 10.47 -36.78 15.47
CA THR A 378 11.02 -36.21 14.22
C THR A 378 11.25 -34.71 14.39
N GLU A 379 10.28 -33.94 14.90
CA GLU A 379 10.48 -32.51 15.23
C GLU A 379 11.66 -32.28 16.19
N GLN A 380 11.80 -33.11 17.23
CA GLN A 380 12.91 -33.02 18.19
C GLN A 380 14.28 -33.36 17.57
N TRP A 381 14.33 -34.14 16.48
CA TRP A 381 15.52 -34.33 15.66
C TRP A 381 15.78 -33.12 14.75
N LEU A 382 14.77 -32.62 14.04
CA LEU A 382 14.90 -31.47 13.14
C LEU A 382 15.34 -30.20 13.89
N ARG A 383 14.91 -30.01 15.14
CA ARG A 383 15.38 -28.92 16.03
C ARG A 383 16.86 -29.04 16.44
N ARG A 384 17.53 -30.17 16.20
CA ARG A 384 18.96 -30.37 16.49
C ARG A 384 19.86 -30.14 15.28
N VAL A 385 19.31 -30.00 14.08
CA VAL A 385 20.06 -29.63 12.86
C VAL A 385 20.58 -28.20 13.05
N PRO A 386 21.91 -27.96 13.10
CA PRO A 386 22.44 -26.61 13.23
C PRO A 386 22.13 -25.74 12.02
N ASP A 387 21.54 -24.57 12.28
CA ASP A 387 21.08 -23.61 11.27
C ASP A 387 21.53 -22.17 11.56
N ASP A 388 22.27 -21.54 10.64
CA ASP A 388 22.40 -20.06 10.57
C ASP A 388 22.27 -19.56 9.13
N PRO A 389 21.06 -19.63 8.52
CA PRO A 389 20.82 -19.02 7.22
C PRO A 389 21.06 -17.49 7.22
N SER A 390 21.14 -16.87 8.41
CA SER A 390 21.39 -15.45 8.60
C SER A 390 22.86 -15.05 8.72
N GLY A 391 23.81 -16.00 8.72
CA GLY A 391 25.23 -15.71 8.95
C GLY A 391 25.80 -14.78 7.87
N LEU A 392 25.53 -15.12 6.61
CA LEU A 392 25.93 -14.35 5.43
C LEU A 392 25.28 -12.97 5.36
N LEU A 393 23.98 -12.88 5.68
CA LEU A 393 23.25 -11.61 5.77
C LEU A 393 23.97 -10.63 6.71
N ARG A 394 24.37 -11.13 7.89
CA ARG A 394 25.03 -10.36 8.95
C ARG A 394 26.40 -9.84 8.51
N GLU A 395 27.22 -10.69 7.89
CA GLU A 395 28.56 -10.31 7.41
C GLU A 395 28.52 -9.45 6.14
N LYS A 396 27.58 -9.67 5.20
CA LYS A 396 27.37 -8.81 4.02
C LYS A 396 27.00 -7.39 4.43
N PHE A 397 26.04 -7.21 5.35
CA PHE A 397 25.70 -5.88 5.88
C PHE A 397 26.85 -5.24 6.66
N ARG A 398 27.60 -6.02 7.44
CA ARG A 398 28.78 -5.53 8.15
C ARG A 398 29.83 -5.01 7.17
N TYR A 399 30.12 -5.77 6.12
CA TYR A 399 31.06 -5.39 5.06
C TYR A 399 30.61 -4.14 4.28
N GLU A 400 29.33 -4.06 3.89
CA GLU A 400 28.79 -2.87 3.22
C GLU A 400 28.82 -1.62 4.12
N SER A 401 28.49 -1.77 5.41
CA SER A 401 28.55 -0.65 6.37
C SER A 401 29.99 -0.13 6.50
N TYR A 402 30.97 -1.04 6.50
CA TYR A 402 32.39 -0.73 6.56
C TYR A 402 32.89 -0.05 5.26
N GLN A 403 32.48 -0.53 4.08
CA GLN A 403 32.79 0.15 2.82
C GLN A 403 32.20 1.56 2.78
N ARG A 404 30.95 1.76 3.21
CA ARG A 404 30.33 3.10 3.26
C ARG A 404 31.05 4.04 4.23
N GLN A 405 31.52 3.53 5.38
CA GLN A 405 32.34 4.32 6.31
C GLN A 405 33.68 4.73 5.68
N GLN A 406 34.39 3.81 4.99
CA GLN A 406 35.65 4.15 4.33
C GLN A 406 35.47 5.11 3.15
N GLN A 407 34.45 4.92 2.32
CA GLN A 407 34.16 5.82 1.18
C GLN A 407 33.63 7.19 1.64
N GLY A 408 32.87 7.23 2.73
CA GLY A 408 32.39 8.48 3.35
C GLY A 408 33.51 9.29 4.03
N ALA A 409 34.49 8.61 4.64
CA ALA A 409 35.66 9.26 5.25
C ALA A 409 36.61 9.91 4.21
N GLY A 410 36.56 9.48 2.94
CA GLY A 410 37.45 9.97 1.88
C GLY A 410 37.12 11.35 1.28
N ARG A 411 36.19 12.14 1.87
CA ARG A 411 35.70 13.39 1.26
C ARG A 411 35.78 14.66 2.12
N ASN A 412 36.48 14.61 3.26
CA ASN A 412 36.83 15.80 4.05
C ASN A 412 38.20 15.60 4.70
N ASP A 413 39.27 15.99 3.99
CA ASP A 413 40.53 16.53 4.56
C ASP A 413 41.57 16.82 3.45
N GLU A 414 41.22 17.70 2.50
CA GLU A 414 42.24 18.46 1.76
C GLU A 414 42.20 19.91 2.23
N GLN A 415 43.21 20.28 3.02
CA GLN A 415 43.47 21.68 3.36
C GLN A 415 43.83 22.45 2.09
N VAL A 416 42.92 23.32 1.65
CA VAL A 416 43.26 24.36 0.66
C VAL A 416 44.04 25.46 1.38
N TRP A 417 45.35 25.49 1.16
CA TRP A 417 46.24 26.63 1.39
C TRP A 417 46.42 27.43 0.10
#